data_AF-A0A246FJD5-F1
#
_entry.id   AF-A0A246FJD5-F1
#
_cell.length_a   1.000
_cell.length_b   1.000
_cell.length_c   1.000
_cell.angle_alpha   90.00
_cell.angle_beta   90.00
_cell.angle_gamma   90.00
#
_symmetry.space_group_name_H-M   'P 1'
#
loop_
_entity.id
_entity.type
_entity.pdbx_description
1 polymer ?
#
loop_
_entity_poly.entity_id
_entity_poly.type
_entity_poly.pdbx_seq_one_letter_code
_entity_poly.pdbx_strand_id
1 'polypeptide(L)'
;MTYTEFSDSQTQSEVPAGLSPFLEALWYAGRDEWHRAHAIAEEHENAPLFDWLHAFLHRQQGDAGNAAYWYNRARRPEFDGSLRHEWKELVRTQLPA
;
A
#
# COMPACT_ATOMS: atom_id res chain seq x y z
N MET A 1 0.47 -13.46 10.67
CA MET A 1 1.56 -13.28 9.70
C MET A 1 2.49 -12.21 10.22
N THR A 2 3.81 -12.43 10.18
CA THR A 2 4.84 -11.43 10.48
C THR A 2 5.15 -10.59 9.24
N TYR A 3 5.82 -9.44 9.40
CA TYR A 3 6.30 -8.66 8.25
C TYR A 3 7.19 -9.49 7.31
N THR A 4 8.08 -10.31 7.87
CA THR A 4 8.99 -11.15 7.07
C THR A 4 8.21 -12.17 6.24
N GLU A 5 7.25 -12.89 6.86
CA GLU A 5 6.38 -13.83 6.14
C GLU A 5 5.59 -13.14 5.02
N PHE A 6 5.06 -11.94 5.27
CA PHE A 6 4.36 -11.16 4.25
C PHE A 6 5.29 -10.75 3.11
N SER A 7 6.48 -10.23 3.43
CA SER A 7 7.46 -9.81 2.43
C SER A 7 7.95 -10.99 1.59
N ASP A 8 8.20 -12.15 2.19
CA ASP A 8 8.64 -13.35 1.49
C ASP A 8 7.54 -13.89 0.56
N SER A 9 6.27 -13.74 0.96
CA SER A 9 5.13 -14.15 0.14
C SER A 9 5.01 -13.40 -1.18
N GLN A 10 5.67 -12.24 -1.35
CA GLN A 10 5.68 -11.51 -2.63
C GLN A 10 6.31 -12.31 -3.77
N THR A 11 7.06 -13.37 -3.49
CA THR A 11 7.64 -14.29 -4.49
C THR A 11 6.67 -15.39 -4.94
N GLN A 12 5.53 -15.54 -4.27
CA GLN A 12 4.53 -16.55 -4.59
C GLN A 12 3.67 -16.13 -5.80
N SER A 13 2.99 -17.09 -6.41
CA SER A 13 2.11 -16.85 -7.57
C SER A 13 0.72 -16.36 -7.18
N GLU A 14 0.31 -16.57 -5.93
CA GLU A 14 -1.02 -16.25 -5.41
C GLU A 14 -0.90 -15.43 -4.13
N VAL A 15 -1.92 -14.61 -3.88
CA VAL A 15 -2.06 -13.87 -2.63
C VAL A 15 -2.24 -14.86 -1.48
N PRO A 16 -1.53 -14.69 -0.34
CA PRO A 16 -1.77 -15.52 0.84
C PRO A 16 -3.23 -15.47 1.29
N ALA A 17 -3.80 -16.64 1.62
CA ALA A 17 -5.17 -16.71 2.11
C ALA A 17 -5.34 -15.95 3.44
N GLY A 18 -6.47 -15.25 3.58
CA GLY A 18 -6.84 -14.57 4.83
C GLY A 18 -6.18 -13.21 5.05
N LEU A 19 -5.54 -12.62 4.04
CA LEU A 19 -5.15 -11.21 4.10
C LEU A 19 -6.38 -10.30 4.18
N SER A 20 -6.23 -9.18 4.88
CA SER A 20 -7.19 -8.08 4.79
C SER A 20 -7.12 -7.45 3.39
N PRO A 21 -8.18 -6.77 2.92
CA PRO A 21 -8.13 -6.06 1.63
C PRO A 21 -6.95 -5.10 1.52
N PHE A 22 -6.60 -4.44 2.62
CA PHE A 22 -5.46 -3.53 2.67
C PHE A 22 -4.11 -4.24 2.48
N LEU A 23 -3.90 -5.38 3.15
CA LEU A 23 -2.68 -6.17 2.98
C LEU A 23 -2.62 -6.84 1.61
N GLU A 24 -3.76 -7.26 1.06
CA GLU A 24 -3.85 -7.77 -0.32
C GLU A 24 -3.46 -6.68 -1.35
N ALA A 25 -3.98 -5.47 -1.20
CA ALA A 25 -3.61 -4.36 -2.06
C ALA A 25 -2.11 -4.04 -1.98
N LEU A 26 -1.53 -4.04 -0.77
CA LEU A 26 -0.08 -3.87 -0.59
C LEU A 26 0.75 -5.02 -1.15
N TRP A 27 0.21 -6.24 -1.13
CA TRP A 27 0.87 -7.40 -1.71
C TRP A 27 1.04 -7.22 -3.23
N TYR A 28 -0.02 -6.79 -3.92
CA TYR A 28 0.01 -6.41 -5.33
C TYR A 28 0.92 -5.21 -5.58
N ALA A 29 0.80 -4.16 -4.76
CA ALA A 29 1.57 -2.93 -4.94
C ALA A 29 3.09 -3.17 -4.88
N GLY A 30 3.56 -3.97 -3.92
CA GLY A 30 5.00 -4.26 -3.82
C GLY A 30 5.53 -5.23 -4.88
N ARG A 31 4.65 -5.77 -5.74
CA ARG A 31 4.97 -6.52 -6.96
C ARG A 31 4.81 -5.69 -8.24
N ASP A 32 4.66 -4.37 -8.10
CA ASP A 32 4.37 -3.45 -9.20
C ASP A 32 3.08 -3.82 -9.98
N GLU A 33 2.12 -4.47 -9.32
CA GLU A 33 0.79 -4.78 -9.86
C GLU A 33 -0.24 -3.69 -9.47
N TRP A 34 0.16 -2.43 -9.69
CA TRP A 34 -0.55 -1.21 -9.28
C TRP A 34 -2.03 -1.15 -9.65
N HIS A 35 -2.44 -1.66 -10.82
CA HIS A 35 -3.86 -1.69 -11.21
C HIS A 35 -4.73 -2.50 -10.25
N ARG A 36 -4.22 -3.64 -9.76
CA ARG A 36 -4.96 -4.47 -8.79
C ARG A 36 -5.01 -3.82 -7.42
N ALA A 37 -3.90 -3.20 -7.01
CA ALA A 37 -3.84 -2.46 -5.76
C ALA A 37 -4.81 -1.26 -5.76
N HIS A 38 -4.90 -0.52 -6.88
CA HIS A 38 -5.86 0.57 -7.03
C HIS A 38 -7.30 0.09 -6.98
N ALA A 39 -7.65 -1.00 -7.69
CA ALA A 39 -9.02 -1.51 -7.67
C ALA A 39 -9.51 -1.80 -6.24
N ILE A 40 -8.65 -2.40 -5.41
CA ILE A 40 -8.98 -2.64 -4.00
C ILE A 40 -9.03 -1.33 -3.21
N ALA A 41 -8.10 -0.41 -3.44
CA ALA A 41 -8.08 0.88 -2.74
C ALA A 41 -9.29 1.77 -3.07
N GLU A 42 -9.79 1.73 -4.31
CA GLU A 42 -10.98 2.45 -4.79
C GLU A 42 -12.25 2.02 -4.03
N GLU A 43 -12.40 0.74 -3.73
CA GLU A 43 -13.53 0.21 -2.95
C GLU A 43 -13.55 0.70 -1.48
N HIS A 44 -12.44 1.26 -1.00
CA HIS A 44 -12.23 1.63 0.39
C HIS A 44 -11.81 3.09 0.58
N GLU A 45 -12.02 3.96 -0.41
CA GLU A 45 -11.77 5.39 -0.28
C GLU A 45 -12.47 6.03 0.93
N ASN A 46 -11.91 7.13 1.43
CA ASN A 46 -12.32 7.85 2.64
C ASN A 46 -11.92 7.16 3.95
N ALA A 47 -11.37 5.95 3.89
CA ALA A 47 -10.65 5.37 5.01
C ALA A 47 -9.20 5.89 4.99
N PRO A 48 -8.71 6.57 6.05
CA PRO A 48 -7.39 7.22 6.03
C PRO A 48 -6.21 6.29 5.69
N LEU A 49 -6.32 4.99 6.01
CA LEU A 49 -5.31 4.01 5.62
C LEU A 49 -5.31 3.75 4.11
N PHE A 50 -6.48 3.58 3.49
CA PHE A 50 -6.59 3.37 2.05
C PHE A 50 -6.28 4.64 1.26
N ASP A 51 -6.60 5.81 1.79
CA ASP A 51 -6.16 7.08 1.20
C ASP A 51 -4.63 7.21 1.23
N TRP A 52 -3.95 6.71 2.29
CA TRP A 52 -2.48 6.66 2.32
C TRP A 52 -1.92 5.64 1.32
N LEU A 53 -2.58 4.49 1.15
CA LEU A 53 -2.23 3.52 0.11
C LEU A 53 -2.35 4.13 -1.30
N HIS A 54 -3.42 4.87 -1.60
CA HIS A 54 -3.54 5.59 -2.88
C HIS A 54 -2.41 6.59 -3.10
N ALA A 55 -2.04 7.34 -2.05
CA ALA A 55 -0.90 8.25 -2.12
C ALA A 55 0.40 7.53 -2.49
N PHE A 56 0.67 6.39 -1.84
CA PHE A 56 1.81 5.53 -2.14
C PHE A 56 1.77 5.01 -3.58
N LEU A 57 0.62 4.52 -4.06
CA LEU A 57 0.47 4.01 -5.43
C LEU A 57 0.76 5.10 -6.48
N HIS A 58 0.26 6.32 -6.28
CA HIS A 58 0.55 7.43 -7.19
C HIS A 58 2.02 7.86 -7.13
N ARG A 59 2.68 7.81 -5.95
CA ARG A 59 4.14 8.00 -5.88
C ARG A 59 4.89 6.93 -6.67
N GLN A 60 4.48 5.66 -6.56
CA GLN A 60 5.10 4.56 -7.29
C GLN A 60 5.00 4.74 -8.81
N GLN A 61 3.91 5.35 -9.29
CA GLN A 61 3.69 5.69 -10.71
C GLN A 61 4.40 6.98 -11.16
N GLY A 62 4.97 7.75 -10.23
CA GLY A 62 5.58 9.05 -10.54
C GLY A 62 4.57 10.20 -10.68
N ASP A 63 3.32 10.02 -10.27
CA ASP A 63 2.28 11.06 -10.27
C ASP A 63 2.29 11.83 -8.94
N ALA A 64 3.24 12.75 -8.81
CA ALA A 64 3.45 13.52 -7.59
C ALA A 64 2.24 14.40 -7.22
N GLY A 65 1.54 14.96 -8.21
CA GLY A 65 0.39 15.83 -7.97
C GLY A 65 -0.78 15.06 -7.35
N ASN A 66 -1.08 13.88 -7.87
CA ASN A 66 -2.14 13.05 -7.34
C ASN A 66 -1.73 12.40 -6.01
N ALA A 67 -0.47 11.98 -5.88
CA ALA A 67 0.06 11.53 -4.60
C ALA A 67 -0.15 12.55 -3.48
N ALA A 68 0.18 13.83 -3.72
CA ALA A 68 -0.01 14.92 -2.75
C ALA A 68 -1.49 15.10 -2.37
N TYR A 69 -2.41 15.00 -3.34
CA TYR A 69 -3.85 15.03 -3.09
C TYR A 69 -4.28 13.90 -2.13
N TRP A 70 -3.81 12.68 -2.35
CA TRP A 70 -4.15 11.53 -1.51
C TRP A 70 -3.51 11.57 -0.13
N TYR A 71 -2.27 12.06 0.01
CA TYR A 71 -1.68 12.32 1.33
C TYR A 71 -2.52 13.30 2.13
N ASN A 72 -3.01 14.35 1.49
CA ASN A 72 -3.89 15.31 2.13
C ASN A 72 -5.19 14.65 2.61
N ARG A 73 -5.84 13.81 1.79
CA ARG A 73 -7.02 13.01 2.19
C ARG A 73 -6.72 12.11 3.38
N ALA A 74 -5.56 11.44 3.36
CA ALA A 74 -5.08 10.59 4.45
C ALA A 74 -4.70 11.38 5.73
N ARG A 75 -4.71 12.71 5.69
CA ARG A 75 -4.25 13.62 6.75
C ARG A 75 -2.81 13.34 7.18
N ARG A 76 -1.95 13.03 6.22
CA ARG A 76 -0.54 12.73 6.42
C ARG A 76 0.34 13.69 5.62
N PRO A 77 1.54 14.03 6.11
CA PRO A 77 2.54 14.64 5.24
C PRO A 77 2.95 13.67 4.14
N GLU A 78 3.49 14.20 3.04
CA GLU A 78 4.17 13.38 2.04
C GLU A 78 5.32 12.60 2.69
N PHE A 79 5.52 11.36 2.26
CA PHE A 79 6.52 10.50 2.87
C PHE A 79 7.93 10.85 2.39
N ASP A 80 8.79 11.29 3.31
CA ASP A 80 10.17 11.72 3.05
C ASP A 80 11.17 10.53 3.07
N GLY A 81 10.90 9.54 2.22
CA GLY A 81 11.71 8.33 2.13
C GLY A 81 11.45 7.53 0.87
N SER A 82 12.19 6.42 0.72
CA SER A 82 12.05 5.54 -0.44
C SER A 82 10.67 4.88 -0.51
N LEU A 83 10.21 4.55 -1.71
CA LEU A 83 8.96 3.79 -1.93
C LEU A 83 8.94 2.49 -1.12
N ARG A 84 10.05 1.76 -1.07
CA ARG A 84 10.14 0.51 -0.28
C ARG A 84 9.99 0.75 1.22
N HIS A 85 10.53 1.88 1.73
CA HIS A 85 10.35 2.24 3.14
C HIS A 85 8.89 2.58 3.42
N GLU A 86 8.26 3.42 2.61
CA GLU A 86 6.85 3.74 2.78
C GLU A 86 5.95 2.50 2.73
N TRP A 87 6.14 1.65 1.72
CA TRP A 87 5.43 0.38 1.59
C TRP A 87 5.56 -0.49 2.85
N LYS A 88 6.76 -0.57 3.41
CA LYS A 88 7.03 -1.29 4.65
C LYS A 88 6.30 -0.69 5.86
N GLU A 89 6.24 0.64 5.97
CA GLU A 89 5.46 1.31 7.02
C GLU A 89 3.97 1.02 6.88
N LEU A 90 3.43 1.07 5.66
CA LEU A 90 2.04 0.71 5.35
C LEU A 90 1.73 -0.72 5.79
N VAL A 91 2.55 -1.72 5.41
CA VAL A 91 2.36 -3.12 5.82
C VAL A 91 2.36 -3.27 7.35
N ARG A 92 3.28 -2.58 8.02
CA ARG A 92 3.42 -2.61 9.49
C ARG A 92 2.28 -1.95 10.25
N THR A 93 1.38 -1.23 9.58
CA THR A 93 0.15 -0.75 10.24
C THR A 93 -0.81 -1.88 10.61
N GLN A 94 -0.71 -3.05 9.95
CA GLN A 94 -1.62 -4.19 10.18
C GLN A 94 -0.93 -5.47 10.63
N LEU A 95 0.40 -5.53 10.60
CA LEU A 95 1.16 -6.69 11.06
C LEU A 95 1.92 -6.35 12.34
N PRO A 96 2.07 -7.32 13.27
CA PRO A 96 2.87 -7.12 14.47
C PRO A 96 4.33 -6.78 14.10
N ALA A 97 4.98 -6.06 15.02
CA ALA A 97 6.38 -5.65 14.91
C ALA A 97 7.34 -6.84 14.69
#